data_AF-A0A7C2PCZ3-F1
#
_entry.id   AF-A0A7C2PCZ3-F1
#
_cell.length_a   1.000
_cell.length_b   1.000
_cell.length_c   1.000
_cell.angle_alpha   90.00
_cell.angle_beta   90.00
_cell.angle_gamma   90.00
#
_symmetry.space_group_name_H-M   'P 1'
#
loop_
_entity.id
_entity.type
_entity.pdbx_description
1 polymer ?
#
loop_
_entity_poly.entity_id
_entity_poly.type
_entity_poly.pdbx_seq_one_letter_code
_entity_poly.pdbx_strand_id
1 'polypeptide(L)'
;MRLHDKVARYINESTEFDEELAIEIVEFQKRKIPFYADFLRVNGIDKIRKISEIPFFPVEFFKKYEIFTDEPENYFESSGTTGNKSRVFYNSRSLELYKISALRSFPNFSIRRIYSFVPDFKVANRSSLAYMLKIFEEKYEVVYLNDSYEIENFERAVRNLE
;
A
#
# COMPACT_ATOMS: atom_id res chain seq x y z
N MET A 1 -12.28 1.55 -21.26
CA MET A 1 -11.02 1.63 -20.48
C MET A 1 -11.14 0.71 -19.29
N ARG A 2 -10.11 -0.09 -18.95
CA ARG A 2 -10.18 -1.01 -17.81
C ARG A 2 -10.16 -0.18 -16.51
N LEU A 3 -10.81 -0.65 -15.45
CA LEU A 3 -10.87 0.06 -14.16
C LEU A 3 -9.47 0.41 -13.62
N HIS A 4 -8.53 -0.51 -13.77
CA HIS A 4 -7.14 -0.27 -13.39
C HIS A 4 -6.51 0.96 -14.09
N ASP A 5 -6.73 1.12 -15.40
CA ASP A 5 -6.22 2.27 -16.15
C ASP A 5 -6.89 3.58 -15.69
N LYS A 6 -8.19 3.55 -15.35
CA LYS A 6 -8.89 4.69 -14.76
C LYS A 6 -8.24 5.13 -13.45
N VAL A 7 -7.95 4.17 -12.57
CA VAL A 7 -7.31 4.44 -11.27
C VAL A 7 -5.88 4.96 -11.46
N ALA A 8 -5.10 4.36 -12.36
CA ALA A 8 -3.75 4.85 -12.66
C ALA A 8 -3.74 6.30 -13.15
N ARG A 9 -4.68 6.65 -14.05
CA ARG A 9 -4.87 8.02 -14.52
C ARG A 9 -5.28 8.96 -13.40
N TYR A 10 -6.27 8.56 -12.60
CA TYR A 10 -6.72 9.33 -11.43
C TYR A 10 -5.56 9.65 -10.48
N ILE A 11 -4.75 8.65 -10.12
CA ILE A 11 -3.60 8.86 -9.24
C ILE A 11 -2.63 9.89 -9.84
N ASN A 12 -2.34 9.82 -11.14
CA ASN A 12 -1.38 10.73 -11.77
C ASN A 12 -1.90 12.16 -11.93
N GLU A 13 -3.14 12.31 -12.37
CA GLU A 13 -3.63 13.58 -12.94
C GLU A 13 -4.58 14.34 -12.01
N SER A 14 -5.33 13.65 -11.15
CA SER A 14 -6.40 14.28 -10.39
C SER A 14 -5.87 15.13 -9.22
N THR A 15 -6.51 16.29 -9.02
CA THR A 15 -6.30 17.17 -7.87
C THR A 15 -7.46 17.16 -6.89
N GLU A 16 -8.59 16.57 -7.28
CA GLU A 16 -9.82 16.49 -6.51
C GLU A 16 -10.26 15.03 -6.38
N PHE A 17 -11.09 14.76 -5.37
CA PHE A 17 -11.66 13.44 -5.13
C PHE A 17 -12.72 13.09 -6.18
N ASP A 18 -12.57 11.93 -6.82
CA ASP A 18 -13.52 11.40 -7.80
C ASP A 18 -14.44 10.37 -7.13
N GLU A 19 -15.61 10.83 -6.68
CA GLU A 19 -16.59 9.97 -6.01
C GLU A 19 -17.16 8.90 -6.96
N GLU A 20 -17.33 9.20 -8.25
CA GLU A 20 -17.85 8.25 -9.23
C GLU A 20 -16.89 7.08 -9.43
N LEU A 21 -15.58 7.38 -9.57
CA LEU A 21 -14.56 6.35 -9.65
C LEU A 21 -14.47 5.52 -8.35
N ALA A 22 -14.58 6.16 -7.19
CA ALA A 22 -14.58 5.47 -5.91
C ALA A 22 -15.77 4.49 -5.79
N ILE A 23 -16.97 4.91 -6.19
CA ILE A 23 -18.15 4.02 -6.25
C ILE A 23 -17.94 2.90 -7.27
N GLU A 24 -17.35 3.19 -8.44
CA GLU A 24 -17.04 2.17 -9.45
C GLU A 24 -16.07 1.10 -8.92
N ILE A 25 -15.04 1.49 -8.15
CA ILE A 25 -14.10 0.58 -7.48
C ILE A 25 -14.85 -0.32 -6.49
N VAL A 26 -15.70 0.25 -5.66
CA VAL A 26 -16.41 -0.50 -4.60
C VAL A 26 -17.43 -1.45 -5.20
N GLU A 27 -18.17 -1.05 -6.23
CA GLU A 27 -19.08 -1.95 -6.96
C GLU A 27 -18.31 -3.06 -7.68
N PHE A 28 -17.11 -2.78 -8.21
CA PHE A 28 -16.24 -3.83 -8.74
C PHE A 28 -15.81 -4.83 -7.66
N GLN A 29 -15.34 -4.34 -6.51
CA GLN A 29 -14.94 -5.18 -5.37
C GLN A 29 -16.12 -6.00 -4.84
N LYS A 30 -17.30 -5.39 -4.69
CA LYS A 30 -18.54 -6.06 -4.27
C LYS A 30 -18.90 -7.21 -5.19
N ARG A 31 -18.79 -7.05 -6.51
CA ARG A 31 -19.07 -8.14 -7.47
C ARG A 31 -18.04 -9.26 -7.43
N LYS A 32 -16.80 -8.98 -7.03
CA LYS A 32 -15.66 -9.89 -7.16
C LYS A 32 -15.24 -10.56 -5.86
N ILE A 33 -15.59 -9.97 -4.72
CA ILE A 33 -15.19 -10.43 -3.39
C ILE A 33 -16.46 -10.83 -2.64
N PRO A 34 -16.88 -12.11 -2.64
CA PRO A 34 -18.12 -12.56 -2.00
C PRO A 34 -18.23 -12.12 -0.53
N PHE A 35 -17.13 -12.22 0.23
CA PHE A 35 -17.07 -11.78 1.62
C PHE A 35 -17.39 -10.28 1.78
N TYR A 36 -16.90 -9.44 0.87
CA TYR A 36 -17.19 -8.01 0.91
C TYR A 36 -18.65 -7.72 0.52
N ALA A 37 -19.21 -8.47 -0.43
CA ALA A 37 -20.64 -8.39 -0.76
C ALA A 37 -21.53 -8.75 0.43
N ASP A 38 -21.19 -9.81 1.16
CA ASP A 38 -21.91 -10.24 2.36
C ASP A 38 -21.80 -9.20 3.48
N PHE A 39 -20.61 -8.62 3.68
CA PHE A 39 -20.40 -7.52 4.62
C PHE A 39 -21.32 -6.33 4.32
N LEU A 40 -21.41 -5.91 3.05
CA LEU A 40 -22.31 -4.82 2.65
C LEU A 40 -23.78 -5.19 2.86
N ARG A 41 -24.19 -6.43 2.53
CA ARG A 41 -25.57 -6.90 2.70
C ARG A 41 -26.00 -6.92 4.17
N VAL A 42 -25.15 -7.39 5.08
CA VAL A 42 -25.43 -7.40 6.53
C VAL A 42 -25.58 -5.98 7.09
N ASN A 43 -24.93 -4.99 6.48
CA ASN A 43 -25.10 -3.57 6.80
C ASN A 43 -26.27 -2.90 6.05
N GLY A 44 -27.10 -3.67 5.35
CA GLY A 44 -28.29 -3.16 4.63
C GLY A 44 -27.97 -2.42 3.32
N ILE A 45 -26.82 -2.69 2.70
CA ILE A 45 -26.35 -1.94 1.51
C ILE A 45 -26.42 -2.81 0.25
N ASP A 46 -27.50 -2.66 -0.48
CA ASP A 46 -27.71 -3.35 -1.76
C ASP A 46 -27.19 -2.57 -2.98
N LYS A 47 -27.10 -1.25 -2.89
CA LYS A 47 -26.54 -0.39 -3.95
C LYS A 47 -25.88 0.83 -3.31
N ILE A 48 -24.69 1.18 -3.78
CA ILE A 48 -23.97 2.36 -3.29
C ILE A 48 -24.25 3.53 -4.24
N ARG A 49 -24.69 4.65 -3.67
CA ARG A 49 -24.97 5.91 -4.37
C ARG A 49 -24.03 7.02 -3.95
N LYS A 50 -23.48 6.94 -2.73
CA LYS A 50 -22.53 7.91 -2.17
C LYS A 50 -21.47 7.19 -1.36
N ILE A 51 -20.26 7.76 -1.31
CA ILE A 51 -19.16 7.17 -0.54
C ILE A 51 -19.49 7.09 0.96
N SER A 52 -20.27 8.05 1.46
CA SER A 52 -20.69 8.11 2.86
C SER A 52 -21.59 6.95 3.30
N GLU A 53 -22.15 6.19 2.34
CA GLU A 53 -22.95 5.00 2.63
C GLU A 53 -22.07 3.78 2.92
N ILE A 54 -20.77 3.82 2.59
CA ILE A 54 -19.87 2.69 2.75
C ILE A 54 -19.43 2.59 4.22
N PRO A 55 -19.74 1.48 4.90
CA PRO A 55 -19.35 1.28 6.28
C PRO A 55 -17.84 1.03 6.36
N PHE A 56 -17.23 1.48 7.46
CA PHE A 56 -15.82 1.22 7.71
C PHE A 56 -15.55 -0.28 7.74
N PHE A 57 -14.64 -0.73 6.86
CA PHE A 57 -14.30 -2.14 6.74
C PHE A 57 -13.28 -2.53 7.82
N PRO A 58 -13.62 -3.45 8.75
CA PRO A 58 -12.77 -3.77 9.89
C PRO A 58 -11.39 -4.31 9.51
N VAL A 59 -10.34 -3.75 10.11
CA VAL A 59 -8.95 -4.23 9.91
C VAL A 59 -8.77 -5.70 10.27
N GLU A 60 -9.56 -6.21 11.21
CA GLU A 60 -9.54 -7.62 11.63
C GLU A 60 -9.87 -8.58 10.48
N PHE A 61 -10.65 -8.15 9.49
CA PHE A 61 -10.96 -8.97 8.33
C PHE A 61 -9.73 -9.22 7.46
N PHE A 62 -8.83 -8.24 7.32
CA PHE A 62 -7.56 -8.43 6.63
C PHE A 62 -6.59 -9.37 7.35
N LYS A 63 -6.85 -9.74 8.61
CA LYS A 63 -6.08 -10.78 9.32
C LYS A 63 -6.62 -12.18 9.08
N LYS A 64 -7.91 -12.30 8.73
CA LYS A 64 -8.65 -13.57 8.69
C LYS A 64 -9.01 -14.03 7.28
N TYR A 65 -9.25 -13.09 6.37
CA TYR A 65 -9.78 -13.36 5.06
C TYR A 65 -8.84 -12.89 3.95
N GLU A 66 -8.80 -13.64 2.86
CA GLU A 66 -8.17 -13.22 1.62
C GLU A 66 -9.12 -12.28 0.87
N ILE A 67 -8.89 -10.97 1.02
CA ILE A 67 -9.72 -9.93 0.42
C ILE A 67 -9.04 -9.47 -0.87
N PHE A 68 -9.33 -10.18 -1.96
CA PHE A 68 -8.80 -9.89 -3.29
C PHE A 68 -9.79 -10.31 -4.39
N THR A 69 -9.77 -9.66 -5.56
CA THR A 69 -10.80 -9.85 -6.61
C THR A 69 -10.58 -11.05 -7.52
N ASP A 70 -9.35 -11.52 -7.62
CA ASP A 70 -8.93 -12.66 -8.44
C ASP A 70 -7.93 -13.49 -7.59
N GLU A 71 -7.02 -14.23 -8.20
CA GLU A 71 -5.92 -14.88 -7.48
C GLU A 71 -4.80 -13.88 -7.18
N PRO A 72 -4.37 -13.73 -5.91
CA PRO A 72 -3.26 -12.86 -5.56
C PRO A 72 -1.92 -13.49 -5.93
N GLU A 73 -0.97 -12.68 -6.36
CA GLU A 73 0.40 -13.15 -6.62
C GLU A 73 1.22 -13.15 -5.32
N ASN A 74 1.00 -12.17 -4.45
CA ASN A 74 1.69 -12.03 -3.17
C ASN A 74 0.91 -11.09 -2.22
N TYR A 75 1.49 -10.73 -1.07
CA TYR A 75 0.87 -9.81 -0.12
C TYR A 75 1.89 -9.05 0.73
N PHE A 76 1.48 -7.88 1.19
CA PHE A 76 2.16 -7.15 2.27
C PHE A 76 1.58 -7.52 3.63
N GLU A 77 2.40 -7.47 4.66
CA GLU A 77 2.02 -7.68 6.06
C GLU A 77 2.26 -6.42 6.89
N SER A 78 1.39 -6.17 7.88
CA SER A 78 1.65 -5.14 8.89
C SER A 78 2.73 -5.57 9.90
N SER A 79 3.27 -4.62 10.67
CA SER A 79 4.30 -4.88 11.68
C SER A 79 3.82 -5.81 12.81
N GLY A 80 2.51 -5.82 13.11
CA GLY A 80 1.86 -6.78 14.00
C GLY A 80 2.34 -6.70 15.45
N THR A 81 1.92 -5.67 16.19
CA THR A 81 2.22 -5.54 17.62
C THR A 81 1.49 -6.56 18.51
N THR A 82 0.50 -7.28 17.97
CA THR A 82 -0.41 -8.19 18.71
C THR A 82 -0.43 -9.63 18.15
N GLY A 83 0.64 -10.07 17.49
CA GLY A 83 0.83 -11.47 17.06
C GLY A 83 0.16 -11.85 15.73
N ASN A 84 -1.05 -11.34 15.44
CA ASN A 84 -1.72 -11.56 14.15
C ASN A 84 -1.58 -10.32 13.24
N LYS A 85 -0.86 -10.51 12.13
CA LYS A 85 -0.62 -9.47 11.11
C LYS A 85 -1.74 -9.44 10.08
N SER A 86 -2.16 -8.22 9.72
CA SER A 86 -3.04 -8.02 8.57
C SER A 86 -2.28 -8.28 7.27
N ARG A 87 -2.96 -8.86 6.28
CA ARG A 87 -2.42 -9.10 4.94
C ARG A 87 -3.17 -8.25 3.92
N VAL A 88 -2.42 -7.57 3.07
CA VAL A 88 -2.95 -6.84 1.90
C VAL A 88 -2.39 -7.50 0.67
N PHE A 89 -3.25 -8.24 -0.02
CA PHE A 89 -2.87 -9.01 -1.20
C PHE A 89 -2.74 -8.11 -2.44
N TYR A 90 -1.84 -8.48 -3.33
CA TYR A 90 -1.60 -7.77 -4.58
C TYR A 90 -1.22 -8.73 -5.71
N ASN A 91 -1.49 -8.29 -6.93
CA ASN A 91 -0.89 -8.79 -8.17
C ASN A 91 -0.06 -7.68 -8.84
N SER A 92 0.58 -8.02 -9.96
CA SER A 92 1.37 -7.11 -10.80
C SER A 92 0.70 -5.77 -11.08
N ARG A 93 -0.61 -5.76 -11.39
CA ARG A 93 -1.37 -4.53 -11.66
C ARG A 93 -1.57 -3.68 -10.42
N SER A 94 -2.06 -4.25 -9.31
CA SER A 94 -2.22 -3.47 -8.07
C SER A 94 -0.87 -2.99 -7.51
N LEU A 95 0.20 -3.76 -7.73
CA LEU A 95 1.55 -3.35 -7.36
C LEU A 95 2.05 -2.18 -8.22
N GLU A 96 1.68 -2.13 -9.50
CA GLU A 96 1.93 -0.98 -10.35
C GLU A 96 1.20 0.28 -9.84
N LEU A 97 -0.08 0.18 -9.45
CA LEU A 97 -0.79 1.31 -8.82
C LEU A 97 -0.08 1.78 -7.55
N TYR A 98 0.43 0.86 -6.73
CA TYR A 98 1.19 1.20 -5.54
C TYR A 98 2.45 1.99 -5.88
N LYS A 99 3.20 1.59 -6.91
CA LYS A 99 4.40 2.31 -7.38
C LYS A 99 4.05 3.71 -7.87
N ILE A 100 3.02 3.84 -8.71
CA ILE A 100 2.55 5.14 -9.21
C ILE A 100 2.17 6.03 -8.04
N SER A 101 1.39 5.52 -7.10
CA SER A 101 0.99 6.26 -5.90
C SER A 101 2.19 6.70 -5.07
N ALA A 102 3.16 5.82 -4.81
CA ALA A 102 4.35 6.15 -4.04
C ALA A 102 5.15 7.30 -4.67
N LEU A 103 5.40 7.23 -5.98
CA LEU A 103 6.13 8.28 -6.70
C LEU A 103 5.34 9.57 -6.79
N ARG A 104 4.01 9.49 -6.94
CA ARG A 104 3.15 10.67 -7.02
C ARG A 104 3.03 11.40 -5.69
N SER A 105 3.03 10.68 -4.57
CA SER A 105 3.01 11.26 -3.22
C SER A 105 4.31 11.98 -2.87
N PHE A 106 5.44 11.61 -3.51
CA PHE A 106 6.76 12.19 -3.24
C PHE A 106 7.45 12.65 -4.53
N PRO A 107 6.84 13.55 -5.34
CA PRO A 107 7.30 13.83 -6.70
C PRO A 107 8.68 14.49 -6.73
N ASN A 108 9.03 15.25 -5.69
CA ASN A 108 10.29 15.97 -5.53
C ASN A 108 11.11 15.40 -4.37
N PHE A 109 11.13 14.08 -4.19
CA PHE A 109 11.92 13.45 -3.13
C PHE A 109 13.42 13.74 -3.33
N SER A 110 13.98 14.61 -2.50
CA SER A 110 15.36 15.11 -2.64
C SER A 110 16.31 14.62 -1.54
N ILE A 111 15.79 13.86 -0.57
CA ILE A 111 16.58 13.31 0.53
C ILE A 111 17.48 12.20 -0.02
N ARG A 112 18.80 12.45 -0.06
CA ARG A 112 19.78 11.47 -0.56
C ARG A 112 20.17 10.39 0.44
N ARG A 113 19.94 10.62 1.73
CA ARG A 113 20.30 9.67 2.81
C ARG A 113 19.16 9.59 3.81
N ILE A 114 18.68 8.38 4.07
CA ILE A 114 17.63 8.13 5.06
C ILE A 114 18.18 7.17 6.11
N TYR A 115 18.25 7.65 7.35
CA TYR A 115 18.45 6.81 8.52
C TYR A 115 17.14 6.13 8.85
N SER A 116 17.10 4.82 8.68
CA SER A 116 15.88 4.02 8.81
C SER A 116 16.11 2.92 9.82
N PHE A 117 15.22 2.80 10.80
CA PHE A 117 15.14 1.62 11.67
C PHE A 117 14.27 0.52 11.07
N VAL A 118 13.82 0.69 9.82
CA VAL A 118 13.09 -0.33 9.08
C VAL A 118 14.11 -1.32 8.52
N PRO A 119 13.92 -2.63 8.76
CA PRO A 119 14.77 -3.66 8.13
C PRO A 119 14.76 -3.53 6.60
N ASP A 120 15.91 -3.80 5.99
CA ASP A 120 16.09 -3.88 4.52
C ASP A 120 14.99 -4.77 3.92
N PHE A 121 14.45 -4.39 2.76
CA PHE A 121 13.43 -5.18 2.06
C PHE A 121 13.88 -6.61 1.75
N LYS A 122 15.18 -6.89 1.62
CA LYS A 122 15.75 -8.25 1.53
C LYS A 122 15.38 -9.11 2.75
N VAL A 123 15.28 -8.49 3.92
CA VAL A 123 14.92 -9.13 5.20
C VAL A 123 13.41 -9.01 5.45
N ALA A 124 12.82 -7.86 5.15
CA ALA A 124 11.39 -7.57 5.32
C ALA A 124 10.64 -7.50 3.99
N ASN A 125 10.70 -8.58 3.22
CA ASN A 125 10.15 -8.69 1.86
C ASN A 125 8.62 -8.57 1.77
N ARG A 126 7.92 -8.54 2.92
CA ARG A 126 6.47 -8.29 3.02
C ARG A 126 6.10 -6.93 3.59
N SER A 127 7.08 -6.06 3.87
CA SER A 127 6.79 -4.69 4.31
C SER A 127 6.53 -3.79 3.10
N SER A 128 5.32 -3.24 3.00
CA SER A 128 5.00 -2.25 1.96
C SER A 128 5.87 -1.01 2.10
N LEU A 129 6.18 -0.58 3.32
CA LEU A 129 7.10 0.52 3.58
C LEU A 129 8.50 0.21 3.06
N ALA A 130 9.07 -0.96 3.38
CA ALA A 130 10.39 -1.33 2.86
C ALA A 130 10.38 -1.47 1.31
N TYR A 131 9.27 -1.91 0.73
CA TYR A 131 9.09 -1.91 -0.73
C TYR A 131 9.09 -0.49 -1.31
N MET A 132 8.41 0.46 -0.66
CA MET A 132 8.43 1.88 -1.05
C MET A 132 9.84 2.46 -0.99
N LEU A 133 10.60 2.13 0.05
CA LEU A 133 11.99 2.58 0.17
C LEU A 133 12.84 2.07 -0.99
N LYS A 134 12.66 0.81 -1.40
CA LYS A 134 13.31 0.27 -2.60
C LYS A 134 12.94 1.05 -3.87
N ILE A 135 11.67 1.44 -4.05
CA ILE A 135 11.26 2.28 -5.19
C ILE A 135 12.03 3.61 -5.18
N PHE A 136 12.24 4.20 -4.01
CA PHE A 136 12.92 5.49 -3.88
C PHE A 136 14.43 5.37 -4.05
N GLU A 137 15.04 4.27 -3.58
CA GLU A 137 16.43 3.92 -3.90
C GLU A 137 16.64 3.90 -5.43
N GLU A 138 15.76 3.17 -6.14
CA GLU A 138 15.83 3.02 -7.60
C GLU A 138 15.52 4.32 -8.35
N LYS A 139 14.59 5.16 -7.85
CA LYS A 139 14.13 6.36 -8.56
C LYS A 139 14.92 7.63 -8.25
N TYR A 140 15.31 7.82 -7.00
CA TYR A 140 15.89 9.06 -6.49
C TYR A 140 17.33 8.87 -5.98
N GLU A 141 17.93 7.69 -6.19
CA GLU A 141 19.29 7.35 -5.75
C GLU A 141 19.49 7.55 -4.24
N VAL A 142 18.45 7.24 -3.46
CA VAL A 142 18.46 7.35 -2.00
C VAL A 142 19.33 6.25 -1.40
N VAL A 143 20.28 6.63 -0.56
CA VAL A 143 21.05 5.69 0.25
C VAL A 143 20.35 5.47 1.59
N TYR A 144 19.95 4.22 1.85
CA TYR A 144 19.36 3.82 3.12
C TYR A 144 20.43 3.35 4.09
N LEU A 145 20.53 4.05 5.21
CA LEU A 145 21.37 3.65 6.33
C LEU A 145 20.45 2.92 7.31
N ASN A 146 20.46 1.58 7.24
CA ASN A 146 19.64 0.74 8.10
C ASN A 146 20.41 0.39 9.37
N ASP A 147 20.09 1.09 10.45
CA ASP A 147 20.82 1.03 11.71
C ASP A 147 20.43 -0.15 12.62
N SER A 148 19.60 -1.09 12.16
CA SER A 148 19.32 -2.29 12.96
C SER A 148 20.56 -3.17 13.23
N TYR A 149 21.65 -2.97 12.50
CA TYR A 149 22.97 -3.58 12.78
C TYR A 149 24.09 -2.55 13.06
N GLU A 150 23.81 -1.25 12.99
CA GLU A 150 24.85 -0.19 13.03
C GLU A 150 24.62 0.93 14.05
N ILE A 151 23.64 0.83 14.98
CA ILE A 151 23.61 1.73 16.16
C ILE A 151 24.92 1.65 16.98
N GLU A 152 25.58 0.49 17.01
CA GLU A 152 26.93 0.37 17.59
C GLU A 152 28.02 1.13 16.81
N ASN A 153 27.72 1.55 15.58
CA ASN A 153 28.61 2.22 14.63
C ASN A 153 28.12 3.62 14.23
N PHE A 154 27.24 4.25 15.00
CA PHE A 154 26.77 5.63 14.71
C PHE A 154 27.96 6.60 14.48
N GLU A 155 29.05 6.46 15.25
CA GLU A 155 30.27 7.24 15.03
C GLU A 155 30.96 6.97 13.68
N ARG A 156 30.89 5.74 13.16
CA ARG A 156 31.44 5.37 11.85
C ARG A 156 30.56 5.91 10.72
N ALA A 157 29.25 5.87 10.88
CA ALA A 157 28.32 6.51 9.95
C ALA A 157 28.56 8.02 9.86
N VAL A 158 28.76 8.68 11.01
CA VAL A 158 29.12 10.12 11.08
C VAL A 158 30.47 10.42 10.41
N ARG A 159 31.49 9.58 10.59
CA ARG A 159 32.81 9.76 9.95
C ARG A 159 32.80 9.60 8.42
N ASN A 160 31.86 8.84 7.86
CA ASN A 160 31.72 8.67 6.41
C ASN A 160 30.90 9.81 5.75
N LEU A 161 30.51 10.83 6.50
CA LEU A 161 29.80 12.02 5.98
C LEU A 161 30.75 13.16 5.56
N GLU A 162 32.03 13.11 5.95
CA GLU A 162 33.11 14.01 5.49
C GLU A 162 33.72 13.54 4.17
#